data_AF-A0A1I0AHU7-F1
#
_entry.id   AF-A0A1I0AHU7-F1
#
_cell.length_a   1.000
_cell.length_b   1.000
_cell.length_c   1.000
_cell.angle_alpha   90.00
_cell.angle_beta   90.00
_cell.angle_gamma   90.00
#
_symmetry.space_group_name_H-M   'P 1'
#
loop_
_entity.id
_entity.type
_entity.pdbx_description
1 polymer ?
#
loop_
_entity_poly.entity_id
_entity_poly.type
_entity_poly.pdbx_seq_one_letter_code
_entity_poly.pdbx_strand_id
1 'polypeptide(L)'
;MESDRTVFQESGATPRRLNIIDLFAGVGGLTLGFLDRSLDPGCIFVPRLMVDIDPEAREVAIRNLPHIPYLTADVNKLTGAQARERAGLGPRDPVHVLVGGPPCQGFSWLGKRALEDERNLCVLDFLRMVKELRPMVAVMENVPLIVTSHDGIIIHEVCEGLANLGYASCADVLVASEFGVPQFRKRAFLIAYRSDLGIPPQLPKRTHERVSFASELQKDEGKPRFEQDKLPYVSVEEAIGDLPQLRAGEGDEVMFYGPSTISGYQKWARSGSVAIFNHRSRAHSSKYLEKISIIEEGGRNADLPKEQRYSDNYYSQAYARLHRNGLAQTITTSFSNPGSGRFMHYRDLRSITVREAARFQSFPDAFAFEGNNSTQMRHVGNAVPPLMARAVRNQVARDLIAAGVDAARAPGRPKKAPVKDLVQHSRIMRAVPSKNTTPEMVLRKALWSAGIRGYRLHTKVVPGNPDVLFPVERVAVFVDGCFWHGCLDCHHTPKSHTEYWTMKVQRNRERDAHINAECERKGWRVVRLWEHEVRESPKQAMAKICRKLGDRAL
;
A
#
# COMPACT_ATOMS: atom_id res chain seq x y z
N MET A 1 24.20 -13.36 44.02
CA MET A 1 23.02 -13.38 44.92
C MET A 1 22.21 -12.18 44.51
N GLU A 2 21.27 -12.30 43.58
CA GLU A 2 19.93 -12.91 43.63
C GLU A 2 18.98 -11.78 43.18
N SER A 3 17.91 -12.14 42.46
CA SER A 3 16.82 -11.26 41.99
C SER A 3 17.03 -10.42 40.71
N ASP A 4 17.00 -11.08 39.55
CA ASP A 4 16.06 -10.69 38.48
C ASP A 4 15.81 -11.81 37.45
N ARG A 5 15.53 -13.02 37.95
CA ARG A 5 14.89 -14.07 37.14
C ARG A 5 13.41 -13.71 37.06
N THR A 6 13.05 -12.86 36.12
CA THR A 6 11.65 -12.67 35.74
C THR A 6 11.14 -14.02 35.25
N VAL A 7 10.13 -14.49 35.96
CA VAL A 7 9.53 -15.82 35.85
C VAL A 7 8.93 -15.98 34.46
N PHE A 8 9.61 -16.74 33.59
CA PHE A 8 8.94 -17.38 32.47
C PHE A 8 8.02 -18.44 33.06
N GLN A 9 6.75 -18.10 33.25
CA GLN A 9 5.72 -19.11 33.40
C GLN A 9 5.66 -19.87 32.08
N GLU A 10 6.27 -21.06 32.04
CA GLU A 10 5.96 -22.06 31.04
C GLU A 10 4.47 -22.40 31.17
N SER A 11 3.62 -21.72 30.40
CA SER A 11 2.27 -22.21 30.18
C SER A 11 2.42 -23.54 29.45
N GLY A 12 2.10 -24.68 30.09
CA GLY A 12 2.14 -26.02 29.46
C GLY A 12 1.17 -26.22 28.28
N ALA A 13 0.68 -25.14 27.67
CA ALA A 13 -0.12 -25.14 26.46
C ALA A 13 0.80 -25.02 25.23
N THR A 14 0.71 -25.97 24.31
CA THR A 14 1.39 -25.89 23.01
C THR A 14 1.03 -24.58 22.29
N PRO A 15 2.02 -23.81 21.79
CA PRO A 15 1.76 -22.50 21.18
C PRO A 15 0.88 -22.62 19.93
N ARG A 16 -0.11 -21.72 19.81
CA ARG A 16 -1.10 -21.75 18.72
C ARG A 16 -0.42 -21.50 17.36
N ARG A 17 -0.65 -22.37 16.37
CA ARG A 17 -0.07 -22.24 15.02
C ARG A 17 -1.03 -21.51 14.08
N LEU A 18 -0.60 -20.38 13.53
CA LEU A 18 -1.42 -19.48 12.72
C LEU A 18 -0.90 -19.41 11.28
N ASN A 19 -1.62 -20.05 10.34
CA ASN A 19 -1.33 -20.01 8.91
C ASN A 19 -1.35 -18.58 8.33
N ILE A 20 -0.29 -18.20 7.63
CA ILE A 20 -0.15 -16.93 6.91
C ILE A 20 -0.02 -17.15 5.41
N ILE A 21 -0.62 -16.29 4.60
CA ILE A 21 -0.30 -16.13 3.17
C ILE A 21 0.18 -14.68 2.95
N ASP A 22 1.28 -14.52 2.21
CA ASP A 22 1.85 -13.22 1.82
C ASP A 22 1.69 -13.02 0.30
N LEU A 23 0.95 -11.98 -0.09
CA LEU A 23 0.73 -11.59 -1.48
C LEU A 23 1.59 -10.36 -1.82
N PHE A 24 2.12 -10.30 -3.05
CA PHE A 24 3.06 -9.24 -3.43
C PHE A 24 4.29 -9.26 -2.50
N ALA A 25 4.77 -10.47 -2.20
CA ALA A 25 5.70 -10.71 -1.11
C ALA A 25 7.10 -10.12 -1.38
N GLY A 26 7.45 -9.88 -2.64
CA GLY A 26 8.81 -9.59 -3.07
C GLY A 26 9.79 -10.60 -2.48
N VAL A 27 10.89 -10.10 -1.90
CA VAL A 27 11.88 -10.95 -1.22
C VAL A 27 11.45 -11.40 0.18
N GLY A 28 10.27 -11.00 0.66
CA GLY A 28 9.71 -11.46 1.94
C GLY A 28 10.05 -10.61 3.15
N GLY A 29 10.31 -9.31 3.01
CA GLY A 29 10.55 -8.42 4.16
C GLY A 29 9.38 -8.41 5.16
N LEU A 30 8.14 -8.41 4.66
CA LEU A 30 6.93 -8.52 5.48
C LEU A 30 6.84 -9.90 6.16
N THR A 31 6.97 -10.99 5.38
CA THR A 31 7.05 -12.37 5.90
C THR A 31 8.11 -12.52 7.00
N LEU A 32 9.30 -11.96 6.83
CA LEU A 32 10.40 -12.09 7.78
C LEU A 32 10.05 -11.47 9.16
N GLY A 33 9.34 -10.35 9.18
CA GLY A 33 8.85 -9.76 10.43
C GLY A 33 7.83 -10.65 11.16
N PHE A 34 7.08 -11.47 10.41
CA PHE A 34 6.16 -12.46 10.98
C PHE A 34 6.83 -13.74 11.46
N LEU A 35 8.04 -14.04 10.98
CA LEU A 35 8.84 -15.19 11.41
C LEU A 35 9.64 -14.95 12.70
N ASP A 36 9.87 -13.69 13.07
CA ASP A 36 10.65 -13.35 14.27
C ASP A 36 10.01 -14.02 15.52
N ARG A 37 10.80 -14.76 16.30
CA ARG A 37 10.35 -15.44 17.53
C ARG A 37 10.95 -14.85 18.82
N SER A 38 11.70 -13.74 18.71
CA SER A 38 12.39 -13.11 19.84
C SER A 38 11.45 -12.61 20.95
N LEU A 39 10.20 -12.33 20.59
CA LEU A 39 9.13 -12.02 21.52
C LEU A 39 8.09 -13.12 21.34
N ASP A 40 8.02 -14.05 22.30
CA ASP A 40 7.00 -15.12 22.32
C ASP A 40 5.66 -14.46 22.60
N PRO A 41 4.79 -14.32 21.58
CA PRO A 41 3.51 -13.70 21.81
C PRO A 41 2.51 -14.70 22.39
N GLY A 42 2.83 -16.00 22.51
CA GLY A 42 1.88 -17.08 22.78
C GLY A 42 1.31 -17.74 21.52
N CYS A 43 1.83 -17.39 20.33
CA CYS A 43 1.47 -18.02 19.06
C CYS A 43 2.65 -18.07 18.08
N ILE A 44 2.62 -19.04 17.18
CA ILE A 44 3.59 -19.23 16.10
C ILE A 44 2.89 -18.98 14.78
N PHE A 45 3.34 -17.96 14.06
CA PHE A 45 2.91 -17.76 12.69
C PHE A 45 3.64 -18.72 11.75
N VAL A 46 2.88 -19.36 10.86
CA VAL A 46 3.37 -20.34 9.91
C VAL A 46 3.10 -19.82 8.51
N PRO A 47 4.07 -19.19 7.84
CA PRO A 47 3.93 -18.82 6.44
C PRO A 47 3.72 -20.06 5.58
N ARG A 48 2.60 -20.09 4.87
CA ARG A 48 2.19 -21.21 4.03
C ARG A 48 2.46 -20.96 2.56
N LEU A 49 2.46 -19.70 2.14
CA LEU A 49 2.67 -19.30 0.76
C LEU A 49 3.12 -17.85 0.69
N MET A 50 4.15 -17.60 -0.10
CA MET A 50 4.52 -16.28 -0.63
C MET A 50 4.17 -16.23 -2.12
N VAL A 51 3.61 -15.13 -2.59
CA VAL A 51 3.25 -14.91 -4.00
C VAL A 51 3.82 -13.59 -4.48
N ASP A 52 4.54 -13.61 -5.59
CA ASP A 52 4.95 -12.41 -6.30
C ASP A 52 5.07 -12.68 -7.80
N ILE A 53 5.02 -11.64 -8.62
CA ILE A 53 5.21 -11.77 -10.07
C ILE A 53 6.69 -11.83 -10.46
N ASP A 54 7.59 -11.32 -9.61
CA ASP A 54 9.02 -11.21 -9.89
C ASP A 54 9.77 -12.54 -9.68
N PRO A 55 10.29 -13.18 -10.75
CA PRO A 55 11.10 -14.39 -10.62
C PRO A 55 12.46 -14.13 -9.97
N GLU A 56 13.04 -12.92 -10.06
CA GLU A 56 14.31 -12.62 -9.38
C GLU A 56 14.09 -12.56 -7.86
N ALA A 57 12.94 -12.05 -7.41
CA ALA A 57 12.58 -12.04 -5.99
C ALA A 57 12.38 -13.45 -5.44
N ARG A 58 11.87 -14.39 -6.26
CA ARG A 58 11.75 -15.81 -5.89
C ARG A 58 13.10 -16.41 -5.54
N GLU A 59 14.14 -16.16 -6.34
CA GLU A 59 15.47 -16.75 -6.09
C GLU A 59 16.05 -16.25 -4.76
N VAL A 60 15.89 -14.95 -4.47
CA VAL A 60 16.27 -14.38 -3.17
C VAL A 60 15.45 -15.00 -2.04
N ALA A 61 14.13 -15.12 -2.19
CA ALA A 61 13.27 -15.68 -1.16
C ALA A 61 13.59 -17.16 -0.89
N ILE A 62 13.80 -17.98 -1.91
CA ILE A 62 14.14 -19.41 -1.74
C ILE A 62 15.48 -19.59 -1.04
N ARG A 63 16.49 -18.75 -1.35
CA ARG A 63 17.79 -18.78 -0.67
C ARG A 63 17.64 -18.55 0.84
N ASN A 64 16.84 -17.56 1.22
CA ASN A 64 16.77 -17.11 2.62
C ASN A 64 15.67 -17.80 3.43
N LEU A 65 14.61 -18.27 2.76
CA LEU A 65 13.40 -18.84 3.33
C LEU A 65 13.04 -20.17 2.64
N PRO A 66 13.96 -21.15 2.57
CA PRO A 66 13.80 -22.35 1.74
C PRO A 66 12.61 -23.23 2.13
N HIS A 67 12.10 -23.08 3.35
CA HIS A 67 10.99 -23.87 3.87
C HIS A 67 9.61 -23.26 3.58
N ILE A 68 9.55 -22.06 3.01
CA ILE A 68 8.28 -21.39 2.71
C ILE A 68 8.00 -21.53 1.21
N PRO A 69 6.87 -22.14 0.81
CA PRO A 69 6.48 -22.20 -0.59
C PRO A 69 6.41 -20.82 -1.23
N TYR A 70 7.05 -20.65 -2.39
CA TYR A 70 7.03 -19.42 -3.17
C TYR A 70 6.42 -19.68 -4.55
N LEU A 71 5.37 -18.94 -4.88
CA LEU A 71 4.69 -19.02 -6.17
C LEU A 71 4.97 -17.75 -6.99
N THR A 72 5.70 -17.89 -8.09
CA THR A 72 5.82 -16.82 -9.08
C THR A 72 4.54 -16.74 -9.90
N ALA A 73 3.66 -15.79 -9.58
CA ALA A 73 2.38 -15.61 -10.25
C ALA A 73 1.88 -14.17 -10.16
N ASP A 74 1.14 -13.76 -11.18
CA ASP A 74 0.34 -12.54 -11.17
C ASP A 74 -0.88 -12.75 -10.26
N VAL A 75 -0.97 -11.98 -9.17
CA VAL A 75 -2.08 -12.07 -8.21
C VAL A 75 -3.42 -11.81 -8.89
N ASN A 76 -3.47 -10.99 -9.96
CA ASN A 76 -4.68 -10.72 -10.72
C ASN A 76 -5.31 -11.99 -11.33
N LYS A 77 -4.46 -12.96 -11.70
CA LYS A 77 -4.86 -14.23 -12.31
C LYS A 77 -4.97 -15.38 -11.31
N LEU A 78 -4.51 -15.16 -10.08
CA LEU A 78 -4.55 -16.15 -9.01
C LEU A 78 -5.89 -16.12 -8.28
N THR A 79 -6.54 -17.28 -8.18
CA THR A 79 -7.73 -17.46 -7.34
C THR A 79 -7.36 -17.86 -5.92
N GLY A 80 -8.24 -17.59 -4.96
CA GLY A 80 -8.09 -18.02 -3.57
C GLY A 80 -8.07 -19.54 -3.42
N ALA A 81 -8.75 -20.29 -4.31
CA ALA A 81 -8.69 -21.74 -4.34
C ALA A 81 -7.28 -22.25 -4.71
N GLN A 82 -6.68 -21.69 -5.77
CA GLN A 82 -5.31 -22.00 -6.17
C GLN A 82 -4.31 -21.58 -5.10
N ALA A 83 -4.48 -20.41 -4.48
CA ALA A 83 -3.62 -19.97 -3.38
C ALA A 83 -3.70 -20.92 -2.17
N ARG A 84 -4.89 -21.43 -1.82
CA ARG A 84 -5.06 -22.43 -0.75
C ARG A 84 -4.38 -23.75 -1.07
N GLU A 85 -4.59 -24.26 -2.28
CA GLU A 85 -3.94 -25.48 -2.75
C GLU A 85 -2.41 -25.36 -2.66
N ARG A 86 -1.84 -24.26 -3.18
CA ARG A 86 -0.40 -24.00 -3.14
C ARG A 86 0.15 -23.78 -1.74
N ALA A 87 -0.69 -23.27 -0.83
CA ALA A 87 -0.38 -23.15 0.60
C ALA A 87 -0.46 -24.50 1.35
N GLY A 88 -0.91 -25.58 0.69
CA GLY A 88 -1.18 -26.88 1.31
C GLY A 88 -2.32 -26.82 2.33
N LEU A 89 -3.29 -25.92 2.13
CA LEU A 89 -4.44 -25.71 2.99
C LEU A 89 -5.68 -26.37 2.37
N GLY A 90 -6.32 -27.27 3.12
CA GLY A 90 -7.58 -27.86 2.73
C GLY A 90 -8.74 -26.86 2.73
N PRO A 91 -9.92 -27.25 2.22
CA PRO A 91 -11.08 -26.35 2.10
C PRO A 91 -11.58 -25.77 3.43
N ARG A 92 -11.33 -26.46 4.55
CA ARG A 92 -11.72 -26.05 5.90
C ARG A 92 -10.59 -25.44 6.72
N ASP A 93 -9.34 -25.54 6.24
CA ASP A 93 -8.20 -25.01 6.98
C ASP A 93 -8.28 -23.49 7.01
N PRO A 94 -8.13 -22.86 8.18
CA PRO A 94 -8.18 -21.41 8.28
C PRO A 94 -6.94 -20.78 7.67
N VAL A 95 -7.15 -19.71 6.89
CA VAL A 95 -6.14 -18.68 6.68
C VAL A 95 -6.30 -17.71 7.84
N HIS A 96 -5.31 -17.65 8.73
CA HIS A 96 -5.41 -16.79 9.90
C HIS A 96 -5.06 -15.36 9.54
N VAL A 97 -3.95 -15.19 8.82
CA VAL A 97 -3.48 -13.86 8.39
C VAL A 97 -3.24 -13.88 6.88
N LEU A 98 -3.78 -12.90 6.18
CA LEU A 98 -3.39 -12.55 4.82
C LEU A 98 -2.63 -11.23 4.90
N VAL A 99 -1.40 -11.21 4.41
CA VAL A 99 -0.59 -9.99 4.36
C VAL A 99 -0.26 -9.65 2.91
N GLY A 100 0.01 -8.39 2.61
CA GLY A 100 0.57 -8.03 1.30
C GLY A 100 0.82 -6.54 1.10
N GLY A 101 1.77 -6.24 0.21
CA GLY A 101 2.13 -4.88 -0.20
C GLY A 101 1.80 -4.62 -1.67
N PRO A 102 0.51 -4.50 -2.05
CA PRO A 102 0.14 -4.30 -3.44
C PRO A 102 0.78 -3.01 -3.97
N PRO A 103 1.52 -3.07 -5.11
CA PRO A 103 2.14 -1.88 -5.66
C PRO A 103 1.06 -0.88 -6.05
N CYS A 104 1.30 0.40 -5.79
CA CYS A 104 0.45 1.45 -6.32
C CYS A 104 1.28 2.47 -7.11
N GLN A 105 1.00 2.54 -8.40
CA GLN A 105 1.70 3.44 -9.33
C GLN A 105 0.80 4.63 -9.74
N GLY A 106 -0.45 4.66 -9.30
CA GLY A 106 -1.47 5.61 -9.76
C GLY A 106 -1.69 6.85 -8.90
N PHE A 107 -1.11 6.97 -7.70
CA PHE A 107 -1.49 8.05 -6.77
C PHE A 107 -0.86 9.42 -7.04
N SER A 108 0.03 9.52 -8.04
CA SER A 108 0.65 10.79 -8.43
C SER A 108 -0.02 11.41 -9.67
N TRP A 109 -1.33 11.70 -9.65
CA TRP A 109 -1.97 12.56 -10.66
C TRP A 109 -3.23 13.25 -10.09
N LEU A 110 -3.32 14.57 -10.29
CA LEU A 110 -4.47 15.43 -10.00
C LEU A 110 -5.69 14.98 -10.83
N GLY A 111 -6.72 14.45 -10.15
CA GLY A 111 -8.06 14.30 -10.70
C GLY A 111 -8.38 12.95 -11.35
N LYS A 112 -9.63 12.52 -11.13
CA LYS A 112 -10.31 11.26 -11.53
C LYS A 112 -10.23 10.12 -10.48
N ARG A 113 -11.29 9.33 -10.45
CA ARG A 113 -11.62 8.28 -9.47
C ARG A 113 -10.45 7.31 -9.28
N ALA A 114 -9.92 7.20 -8.07
CA ALA A 114 -8.71 6.42 -7.81
C ALA A 114 -8.91 4.90 -7.99
N LEU A 115 -10.07 4.34 -7.68
CA LEU A 115 -10.32 2.89 -7.87
C LEU A 115 -10.66 2.49 -9.32
N GLU A 116 -10.89 3.44 -10.22
CA GLU A 116 -11.11 3.16 -11.65
C GLU A 116 -9.81 3.30 -12.48
N ASP A 117 -8.71 3.71 -11.84
CA ASP A 117 -7.39 3.75 -12.46
C ASP A 117 -6.84 2.32 -12.58
N GLU A 118 -6.51 1.90 -13.79
CA GLU A 118 -5.87 0.60 -14.07
C GLU A 118 -4.57 0.40 -13.25
N ARG A 119 -3.97 1.48 -12.75
CA ARG A 119 -2.77 1.46 -11.90
C ARG A 119 -3.03 1.15 -10.42
N ASN A 120 -4.30 1.10 -9.99
CA ASN A 120 -4.71 0.74 -8.62
C ASN A 120 -5.39 -0.65 -8.54
N LEU A 121 -5.35 -1.43 -9.63
CA LEU A 121 -5.93 -2.77 -9.71
C LEU A 121 -5.38 -3.73 -8.65
N CYS A 122 -4.10 -3.61 -8.26
CA CYS A 122 -3.50 -4.51 -7.27
C CYS A 122 -4.13 -4.38 -5.87
N VAL A 123 -4.64 -3.20 -5.49
CA VAL A 123 -5.39 -3.02 -4.24
C VAL A 123 -6.73 -3.74 -4.31
N LEU A 124 -7.41 -3.68 -5.47
CA LEU A 124 -8.64 -4.41 -5.70
C LEU A 124 -8.41 -5.93 -5.73
N ASP A 125 -7.29 -6.38 -6.29
CA ASP A 125 -6.88 -7.79 -6.26
C ASP A 125 -6.62 -8.28 -4.83
N PHE A 126 -6.00 -7.45 -3.98
CA PHE A 126 -5.86 -7.78 -2.57
C PHE A 126 -7.24 -7.94 -1.88
N LEU A 127 -8.18 -7.02 -2.11
CA LEU A 127 -9.56 -7.11 -1.58
C LEU A 127 -10.31 -8.35 -2.11
N ARG A 128 -10.11 -8.69 -3.39
CA ARG A 128 -10.64 -9.92 -3.99
C ARG A 128 -10.08 -11.15 -3.28
N MET A 129 -8.78 -11.20 -3.01
CA MET A 129 -8.17 -12.29 -2.25
C MET A 129 -8.68 -12.36 -0.80
N VAL A 130 -8.94 -11.22 -0.14
CA VAL A 130 -9.62 -11.20 1.18
C VAL A 130 -11.02 -11.80 1.10
N LYS A 131 -11.77 -11.51 0.04
CA LYS A 131 -13.11 -12.07 -0.21
C LYS A 131 -13.06 -13.58 -0.42
N GLU A 132 -12.12 -14.07 -1.24
CA GLU A 132 -12.02 -15.49 -1.62
C GLU A 132 -11.40 -16.35 -0.51
N LEU A 133 -10.34 -15.87 0.16
CA LEU A 133 -9.64 -16.61 1.20
C LEU A 133 -10.31 -16.52 2.58
N ARG A 134 -11.08 -15.45 2.83
CA ARG A 134 -11.76 -15.17 4.11
C ARG A 134 -10.82 -15.27 5.34
N PRO A 135 -9.67 -14.57 5.34
CA PRO A 135 -8.74 -14.63 6.47
C PRO A 135 -9.37 -14.13 7.77
N MET A 136 -8.81 -14.49 8.92
CA MET A 136 -9.23 -13.88 10.20
C MET A 136 -8.76 -12.42 10.29
N VAL A 137 -7.55 -12.15 9.78
CA VAL A 137 -6.92 -10.83 9.73
C VAL A 137 -6.37 -10.59 8.34
N ALA A 138 -6.62 -9.41 7.79
CA ALA A 138 -5.96 -8.93 6.58
C ALA A 138 -5.08 -7.71 6.92
N VAL A 139 -3.82 -7.73 6.49
CA VAL A 139 -2.87 -6.63 6.68
C VAL A 139 -2.39 -6.17 5.31
N MET A 140 -2.57 -4.89 5.01
CA MET A 140 -2.08 -4.30 3.77
C MET A 140 -1.05 -3.22 4.09
N GLU A 141 0.14 -3.34 3.50
CA GLU A 141 1.14 -2.28 3.51
C GLU A 141 1.05 -1.47 2.21
N ASN A 142 1.30 -0.16 2.30
CA ASN A 142 1.46 0.68 1.12
C ASN A 142 2.25 1.97 1.41
N VAL A 143 2.49 2.77 0.37
CA VAL A 143 3.05 4.12 0.50
C VAL A 143 2.09 5.05 1.27
N PRO A 144 2.60 6.06 2.00
CA PRO A 144 1.76 6.97 2.81
C PRO A 144 0.63 7.64 2.04
N LEU A 145 0.85 7.85 0.74
CA LEU A 145 -0.05 8.56 -0.14
C LEU A 145 -1.41 7.86 -0.28
N ILE A 146 -1.55 6.56 0.01
CA ILE A 146 -2.86 5.89 0.04
C ILE A 146 -3.78 6.44 1.13
N VAL A 147 -3.20 6.88 2.27
CA VAL A 147 -3.93 7.43 3.43
C VAL A 147 -4.12 8.93 3.28
N THR A 148 -3.12 9.65 2.76
CA THR A 148 -3.13 11.12 2.73
C THR A 148 -3.68 11.72 1.44
N SER A 149 -3.75 10.96 0.34
CA SER A 149 -4.26 11.46 -0.93
C SER A 149 -5.72 11.83 -0.86
N HIS A 150 -6.07 12.93 -1.55
CA HIS A 150 -7.46 13.34 -1.76
C HIS A 150 -8.26 13.38 -0.44
N ASP A 151 -7.67 13.92 0.62
CA ASP A 151 -8.25 13.97 1.97
C ASP A 151 -8.71 12.60 2.52
N GLY A 152 -8.00 11.53 2.15
CA GLY A 152 -8.25 10.18 2.64
C GLY A 152 -9.34 9.41 1.91
N ILE A 153 -9.81 9.88 0.75
CA ILE A 153 -10.86 9.20 -0.03
C ILE A 153 -10.48 7.75 -0.37
N ILE A 154 -9.25 7.51 -0.82
CA ILE A 154 -8.83 6.17 -1.25
C ILE A 154 -8.87 5.17 -0.11
N ILE A 155 -8.29 5.53 1.04
CA ILE A 155 -8.29 4.64 2.19
C ILE A 155 -9.69 4.42 2.74
N HIS A 156 -10.57 5.44 2.66
CA HIS A 156 -11.98 5.29 3.02
C HIS A 156 -12.69 4.27 2.11
N GLU A 157 -12.49 4.32 0.79
CA GLU A 157 -13.08 3.35 -0.14
C GLU A 157 -12.57 1.91 0.12
N VAL A 158 -11.28 1.74 0.44
CA VAL A 158 -10.71 0.43 0.82
C VAL A 158 -11.35 -0.09 2.12
N CYS A 159 -11.46 0.75 3.14
CA CYS A 159 -12.12 0.42 4.41
C CYS A 159 -13.62 0.07 4.20
N GLU A 160 -14.33 0.81 3.34
CA GLU A 160 -15.72 0.51 2.99
C GLU A 160 -15.83 -0.83 2.24
N GLY A 161 -14.91 -1.12 1.32
CA GLY A 161 -14.81 -2.42 0.66
C GLY A 161 -14.65 -3.58 1.64
N LEU A 162 -13.79 -3.43 2.64
CA LEU A 162 -13.59 -4.41 3.71
C LEU A 162 -14.81 -4.54 4.63
N ALA A 163 -15.44 -3.42 5.00
CA ALA A 163 -16.69 -3.43 5.76
C ALA A 163 -17.81 -4.17 5.02
N ASN A 164 -17.91 -3.99 3.71
CA ASN A 164 -18.84 -4.71 2.85
C ASN A 164 -18.59 -6.23 2.82
N LEU A 165 -17.34 -6.65 3.06
CA LEU A 165 -16.92 -8.05 3.20
C LEU A 165 -17.06 -8.56 4.65
N GLY A 166 -17.50 -7.75 5.61
CA GLY A 166 -17.64 -8.13 7.01
C GLY A 166 -16.31 -8.12 7.78
N TYR A 167 -15.50 -7.09 7.56
CA TYR A 167 -14.31 -6.79 8.36
C TYR A 167 -14.43 -5.41 9.00
N ALA A 168 -13.89 -5.25 10.21
CA ALA A 168 -13.62 -3.97 10.82
C ALA A 168 -12.14 -3.62 10.57
N SER A 169 -11.84 -2.41 10.10
CA SER A 169 -10.48 -2.01 9.73
C SER A 169 -10.08 -0.66 10.30
N CYS A 170 -8.77 -0.48 10.52
CA CYS A 170 -8.13 0.80 10.80
C CYS A 170 -6.92 0.96 9.89
N ALA A 171 -6.56 2.20 9.57
CA ALA A 171 -5.37 2.51 8.77
C ALA A 171 -4.73 3.83 9.19
N ASP A 172 -3.40 3.88 9.15
CA ASP A 172 -2.61 5.08 9.45
C ASP A 172 -1.19 4.95 8.88
N VAL A 173 -0.44 6.05 8.90
CA VAL A 173 0.96 6.12 8.50
C VAL A 173 1.88 5.87 9.70
N LEU A 174 2.66 4.80 9.63
CA LEU A 174 3.68 4.44 10.59
C LEU A 174 5.06 4.93 10.13
N VAL A 175 5.93 5.31 11.09
CA VAL A 175 7.31 5.73 10.83
C VAL A 175 8.27 4.64 11.31
N ALA A 176 9.13 4.13 10.43
CA ALA A 176 9.97 2.95 10.71
C ALA A 176 10.92 3.14 11.90
N SER A 177 11.46 4.35 12.07
CA SER A 177 12.34 4.68 13.20
C SER A 177 11.67 4.52 14.57
N GLU A 178 10.35 4.66 14.65
CA GLU A 178 9.58 4.47 15.89
C GLU A 178 9.43 2.97 16.28
N PHE A 179 9.96 2.07 15.45
CA PHE A 179 9.97 0.62 15.64
C PHE A 179 11.38 0.01 15.58
N GLY A 180 12.42 0.83 15.77
CA GLY A 180 13.81 0.37 15.86
C GLY A 180 14.50 0.12 14.52
N VAL A 181 13.89 0.59 13.43
CA VAL A 181 14.53 0.60 12.12
C VAL A 181 15.42 1.85 12.02
N PRO A 182 16.71 1.77 11.68
CA PRO A 182 17.62 2.92 11.62
C PRO A 182 17.40 3.79 10.37
N GLN A 183 16.14 4.08 10.04
CA GLN A 183 15.70 4.73 8.82
C GLN A 183 14.44 5.56 9.06
N PHE A 184 14.43 6.78 8.53
CA PHE A 184 13.23 7.60 8.43
C PHE A 184 12.42 7.19 7.19
N ARG A 185 11.51 6.24 7.37
CA ARG A 185 10.62 5.70 6.32
C ARG A 185 9.18 5.71 6.79
N LYS A 186 8.32 6.42 6.07
CA LYS A 186 6.87 6.42 6.31
C LYS A 186 6.20 5.34 5.45
N ARG A 187 5.29 4.57 6.04
CA ARG A 187 4.43 3.59 5.35
C ARG A 187 3.04 3.56 5.92
N ALA A 188 2.05 3.47 5.03
CA ALA A 188 0.68 3.25 5.42
C ALA A 188 0.48 1.76 5.73
N PHE A 189 -0.16 1.47 6.86
CA PHE A 189 -0.63 0.14 7.19
C PHE A 189 -2.13 0.17 7.40
N LEU A 190 -2.82 -0.79 6.80
CA LEU A 190 -4.22 -1.10 7.08
C LEU A 190 -4.27 -2.48 7.74
N ILE A 191 -4.98 -2.59 8.87
CA ILE A 191 -5.26 -3.85 9.54
C ILE A 191 -6.78 -4.02 9.58
N ALA A 192 -7.26 -5.18 9.14
CA ALA A 192 -8.66 -5.52 9.10
C ALA A 192 -8.92 -6.86 9.79
N TYR A 193 -9.81 -6.87 10.79
CA TYR A 193 -10.24 -8.06 11.50
C TYR A 193 -11.62 -8.48 11.04
N ARG A 194 -11.83 -9.77 10.86
CA ARG A 194 -13.15 -10.30 10.50
C ARG A 194 -14.13 -10.00 11.63
N SER A 195 -15.28 -9.39 11.32
CA SER A 195 -16.17 -8.82 12.33
C SER A 195 -16.77 -9.85 13.30
N ASP A 196 -16.82 -11.13 12.93
CA ASP A 196 -17.28 -12.23 13.78
C ASP A 196 -16.31 -12.55 14.95
N LEU A 197 -15.09 -12.01 14.92
CA LEU A 197 -14.10 -12.15 15.99
C LEU A 197 -14.33 -11.16 17.13
N GLY A 198 -15.09 -10.08 16.91
CA GLY A 198 -15.34 -9.05 17.93
C GLY A 198 -14.09 -8.24 18.32
N ILE A 199 -13.03 -8.28 17.51
CA ILE A 199 -11.77 -7.56 17.75
C ILE A 199 -11.88 -6.13 17.21
N PRO A 200 -11.70 -5.09 18.04
CA PRO A 200 -11.57 -3.72 17.55
C PRO A 200 -10.22 -3.54 16.84
N PRO A 201 -10.20 -2.98 15.60
CA PRO A 201 -8.96 -2.84 14.85
C PRO A 201 -8.04 -1.78 15.49
N GLN A 202 -6.78 -2.12 15.70
CA GLN A 202 -5.75 -1.21 16.22
C GLN A 202 -4.38 -1.43 15.56
N LEU A 203 -3.63 -0.36 15.40
CA LEU A 203 -2.25 -0.36 14.90
C LEU A 203 -1.24 -0.50 16.04
N PRO A 204 -0.01 -0.98 15.76
CA PRO A 204 1.02 -1.10 16.79
C PRO A 204 1.38 0.27 17.38
N LYS A 205 1.53 0.31 18.71
CA LYS A 205 2.07 1.48 19.41
C LYS A 205 3.58 1.59 19.15
N ARG A 206 4.09 2.83 19.03
CA ARG A 206 5.53 3.09 18.92
C ARG A 206 6.30 2.48 20.10
N THR A 207 7.48 1.97 19.81
CA THR A 207 8.41 1.38 20.79
C THR A 207 9.64 2.23 21.01
N HIS A 208 10.00 3.04 20.00
CA HIS A 208 11.14 3.95 20.03
C HIS A 208 10.65 5.40 20.05
N GLU A 209 11.51 6.29 20.51
CA GLU A 209 11.28 7.73 20.57
C GLU A 209 10.98 8.31 19.19
N ARG A 210 10.12 9.34 19.17
CA ARG A 210 9.88 10.08 17.94
C ARG A 210 11.09 10.96 17.63
N VAL A 211 11.61 10.83 16.41
CA VAL A 211 12.65 11.73 15.91
C VAL A 211 11.98 12.94 15.25
N SER A 212 12.06 14.08 15.91
CA SER A 212 11.64 15.37 15.35
C SER A 212 12.77 15.95 14.49
N PHE A 213 12.44 16.54 13.34
CA PHE A 213 13.42 17.34 12.60
C PHE A 213 13.79 18.59 13.39
N ALA A 214 15.00 19.12 13.18
CA ALA A 214 15.39 20.43 13.71
C ALA A 214 14.41 21.55 13.31
N SER A 215 13.71 21.40 12.18
CA SER A 215 12.65 22.32 11.73
C SER A 215 11.33 22.18 12.49
N GLU A 216 11.10 21.06 13.18
CA GLU A 216 9.92 20.80 14.01
C GLU A 216 10.18 21.10 15.50
N LEU A 217 11.44 21.30 15.89
CA LEU A 217 11.81 21.82 17.18
C LEU A 217 11.50 23.32 17.20
N GLN A 218 10.37 23.70 17.80
CA GLN A 218 10.24 25.06 18.32
C GLN A 218 11.46 25.32 19.23
N LYS A 219 11.96 26.57 19.21
CA LYS A 219 13.12 27.05 19.97
C LYS A 219 12.87 27.02 21.49
N ASP A 220 12.50 25.87 22.05
CA ASP A 220 12.56 25.66 23.48
C ASP A 220 13.91 25.04 23.81
N GLU A 221 14.71 25.89 24.45
CA GLU A 221 16.00 25.60 25.02
C GLU A 221 15.95 24.36 25.92
N GLY A 222 16.93 23.47 25.75
CA GLY A 222 17.41 22.66 26.86
C GLY A 222 16.93 21.20 26.91
N LYS A 223 17.88 20.34 26.50
CA LYS A 223 18.01 18.90 26.76
C LYS A 223 17.12 17.97 25.92
N PRO A 224 17.68 16.89 25.35
CA PRO A 224 16.87 15.82 24.75
C PRO A 224 15.93 15.25 25.84
N ARG A 225 14.62 15.36 25.61
CA ARG A 225 13.61 14.72 26.46
C ARG A 225 13.52 13.27 26.05
N PHE A 226 14.12 12.39 26.83
CA PHE A 226 13.87 10.96 26.69
C PHE A 226 12.40 10.68 27.04
N GLU A 227 11.70 9.94 26.19
CA GLU A 227 10.35 9.48 26.52
C GLU A 227 10.52 8.28 27.48
N GLN A 228 10.14 8.43 28.77
CA GLN A 228 10.44 7.48 29.85
C GLN A 228 10.10 6.00 29.54
N ASP A 229 9.14 5.74 28.64
CA ASP A 229 8.67 4.41 28.25
C ASP A 229 9.04 4.02 26.79
N LYS A 230 10.04 4.68 26.20
CA LYS A 230 10.51 4.40 24.83
C LYS A 230 12.01 4.18 24.78
N LEU A 231 12.42 3.36 23.81
CA LEU A 231 13.83 3.18 23.48
C LEU A 231 14.32 4.34 22.60
N PRO A 232 15.58 4.78 22.70
CA PRO A 232 16.13 5.75 21.76
C PRO A 232 16.12 5.17 20.34
N TYR A 233 16.03 6.03 19.33
CA TYR A 233 16.16 5.58 17.94
C TYR A 233 17.54 4.95 17.67
N VAL A 234 17.61 4.03 16.71
CA VAL A 234 18.88 3.42 16.29
C VAL A 234 19.57 4.35 15.28
N SER A 235 20.77 4.80 15.61
CA SER A 235 21.57 5.68 14.77
C SER A 235 22.26 4.95 13.59
N VAL A 236 22.79 5.72 12.62
CA VAL A 236 23.58 5.18 11.51
C VAL A 236 24.81 4.41 12.01
N GLU A 237 25.53 4.94 12.99
CA GLU A 237 26.71 4.28 13.55
C GLU A 237 26.34 2.98 14.26
N GLU A 238 25.27 2.99 15.05
CA GLU A 238 24.76 1.78 15.70
C GLU A 238 24.23 0.75 14.69
N ALA A 239 23.88 1.15 13.47
CA ALA A 239 23.42 0.24 12.42
C ALA A 239 24.57 -0.38 11.62
N ILE A 240 25.60 0.39 11.25
CA ILE A 240 26.62 -0.03 10.27
C ILE A 240 28.08 0.16 10.70
N GLY A 241 28.34 0.73 11.89
CA GLY A 241 29.70 1.07 12.34
C GLY A 241 30.67 -0.09 12.53
N ASP A 242 30.18 -1.30 12.75
CA ASP A 242 30.97 -2.54 12.85
C ASP A 242 31.35 -3.17 11.50
N LEU A 243 30.76 -2.72 10.39
CA LEU A 243 31.08 -3.26 9.07
C LEU A 243 32.51 -2.83 8.65
N PRO A 244 33.26 -3.71 7.95
CA PRO A 244 34.58 -3.39 7.44
C PRO A 244 34.62 -2.10 6.64
N GLN A 245 35.70 -1.33 6.79
CA GLN A 245 35.90 -0.14 5.98
C GLN A 245 36.18 -0.53 4.52
N LEU A 246 35.57 0.20 3.58
CA LEU A 246 35.79 0.01 2.15
C LEU A 246 36.12 1.33 1.44
N ARG A 247 37.00 1.28 0.45
CA ARG A 247 37.11 2.35 -0.58
C ARG A 247 36.08 2.12 -1.69
N ALA A 248 35.87 3.15 -2.51
CA ALA A 248 35.01 3.04 -3.68
C ALA A 248 35.51 1.95 -4.64
N GLY A 249 34.64 1.00 -4.99
CA GLY A 249 34.96 -0.14 -5.86
C GLY A 249 35.48 -1.38 -5.14
N GLU A 250 35.74 -1.31 -3.83
CA GLU A 250 36.18 -2.44 -3.01
C GLU A 250 35.01 -3.24 -2.43
N GLY A 251 35.34 -4.31 -1.69
CA GLY A 251 34.40 -5.22 -1.05
C GLY A 251 34.08 -6.42 -1.91
N ASP A 252 33.29 -7.33 -1.36
CA ASP A 252 32.98 -8.62 -1.97
C ASP A 252 31.53 -9.05 -1.63
N GLU A 253 31.03 -10.06 -2.33
CA GLU A 253 29.72 -10.64 -2.05
C GLU A 253 29.71 -11.39 -0.71
N VAL A 254 30.86 -11.88 -0.25
CA VAL A 254 31.04 -12.53 1.06
C VAL A 254 32.29 -11.98 1.75
N MET A 255 32.11 -11.40 2.93
CA MET A 255 33.20 -10.90 3.79
C MET A 255 33.03 -11.42 5.22
N PHE A 256 34.02 -11.20 6.07
CA PHE A 256 33.97 -11.60 7.48
C PHE A 256 34.03 -10.38 8.40
N TYR A 257 33.44 -10.53 9.58
CA TYR A 257 33.48 -9.49 10.62
C TYR A 257 34.89 -9.39 11.21
N GLY A 258 35.32 -8.16 11.46
CA GLY A 258 36.49 -7.89 12.31
C GLY A 258 36.13 -7.91 13.80
N PRO A 259 37.14 -7.88 14.69
CA PRO A 259 36.92 -7.64 16.11
C PRO A 259 36.48 -6.18 16.32
N SER A 260 35.29 -5.97 16.87
CA SER A 260 34.77 -4.64 17.19
C SER A 260 33.78 -4.70 18.36
N THR A 261 33.72 -3.61 19.12
CA THR A 261 32.60 -3.39 20.05
C THR A 261 31.36 -3.10 19.23
N ILE A 262 30.31 -3.89 19.45
CA ILE A 262 29.08 -3.81 18.65
C ILE A 262 27.88 -3.37 19.49
N SER A 263 27.03 -2.54 18.89
CA SER A 263 25.76 -2.05 19.44
C SER A 263 24.75 -3.19 19.67
N GLY A 264 23.68 -2.92 20.41
CA GLY A 264 22.56 -3.87 20.52
C GLY A 264 21.94 -4.23 19.17
N TYR A 265 21.83 -3.25 18.27
CA TYR A 265 21.31 -3.45 16.92
C TYR A 265 22.23 -4.35 16.08
N GLN A 266 23.54 -4.13 16.13
CA GLN A 266 24.51 -4.94 15.41
C GLN A 266 24.55 -6.38 15.93
N LYS A 267 24.44 -6.58 17.24
CA LYS A 267 24.29 -7.94 17.82
C LYS A 267 23.06 -8.65 17.24
N TRP A 268 21.92 -7.95 17.18
CA TRP A 268 20.70 -8.49 16.58
C TRP A 268 20.89 -8.77 15.08
N ALA A 269 21.43 -7.82 14.31
CA ALA A 269 21.62 -7.97 12.86
C ALA A 269 22.53 -9.14 12.52
N ARG A 270 23.61 -9.33 13.29
CA ARG A 270 24.56 -10.44 13.12
C ARG A 270 24.04 -11.80 13.58
N SER A 271 22.95 -11.83 14.35
CA SER A 271 22.45 -13.06 14.95
C SER A 271 22.14 -14.11 13.89
N GLY A 272 22.76 -15.29 14.03
CA GLY A 272 22.65 -16.39 13.07
C GLY A 272 23.42 -16.22 11.76
N SER A 273 24.14 -15.11 11.56
CA SER A 273 24.98 -14.91 10.38
C SER A 273 26.42 -15.38 10.62
N VAL A 274 26.96 -16.14 9.66
CA VAL A 274 28.36 -16.61 9.67
C VAL A 274 29.32 -15.66 8.94
N ALA A 275 28.78 -14.77 8.12
CA ALA A 275 29.54 -13.87 7.25
C ALA A 275 28.73 -12.60 6.96
N ILE A 276 29.34 -11.65 6.28
CA ILE A 276 28.73 -10.44 5.77
C ILE A 276 28.44 -10.67 4.29
N PHE A 277 27.16 -10.65 3.90
CA PHE A 277 26.77 -10.79 2.50
C PHE A 277 26.48 -9.43 1.84
N ASN A 278 26.83 -9.28 0.56
CA ASN A 278 26.55 -8.11 -0.29
C ASN A 278 27.18 -6.79 0.22
N HIS A 279 28.38 -6.85 0.81
CA HIS A 279 29.11 -5.67 1.27
C HIS A 279 30.16 -5.25 0.24
N ARG A 280 29.65 -4.78 -0.91
CA ARG A 280 30.46 -4.32 -2.04
C ARG A 280 30.12 -2.88 -2.39
N SER A 281 31.15 -2.04 -2.50
CA SER A 281 31.01 -0.65 -2.89
C SER A 281 31.03 -0.50 -4.41
N ARG A 282 30.19 0.40 -4.91
CA ARG A 282 30.28 0.87 -6.29
C ARG A 282 31.59 1.62 -6.51
N ALA A 283 32.19 1.46 -7.70
CA ALA A 283 33.32 2.27 -8.15
C ALA A 283 32.85 3.68 -8.54
N HIS A 284 33.66 4.68 -8.20
CA HIS A 284 33.43 6.07 -8.54
C HIS A 284 34.65 6.65 -9.26
N SER A 285 34.45 7.67 -10.11
CA SER A 285 35.56 8.35 -10.76
C SER A 285 36.39 9.15 -9.76
N SER A 286 37.69 9.32 -10.02
CA SER A 286 38.58 10.14 -9.19
C SER A 286 38.04 11.56 -8.98
N LYS A 287 37.57 12.20 -10.07
CA LYS A 287 36.93 13.52 -10.03
C LYS A 287 35.70 13.57 -9.12
N TYR A 288 34.91 12.49 -9.08
CA TYR A 288 33.77 12.41 -8.17
C TYR A 288 34.23 12.31 -6.71
N LEU A 289 35.22 11.45 -6.42
CA LEU A 289 35.77 11.25 -5.08
C LEU A 289 36.40 12.52 -4.52
N GLU A 290 37.17 13.23 -5.32
CA GLU A 290 37.74 14.54 -4.97
C GLU A 290 36.63 15.52 -4.58
N LYS A 291 35.59 15.62 -5.40
CA LYS A 291 34.45 16.51 -5.14
C LYS A 291 33.72 16.17 -3.84
N ILE A 292 33.42 14.89 -3.59
CA ILE A 292 32.68 14.51 -2.37
C ILE A 292 33.55 14.50 -1.10
N SER A 293 34.87 14.55 -1.23
CA SER A 293 35.78 14.68 -0.09
C SER A 293 35.60 16.02 0.65
N ILE A 294 35.09 17.05 -0.04
CA ILE A 294 34.77 18.37 0.52
C ILE A 294 33.51 18.31 1.40
N ILE A 295 32.60 17.38 1.12
CA ILE A 295 31.34 17.26 1.86
C ILE A 295 31.63 16.50 3.16
N GLU A 296 31.61 17.22 4.27
CA GLU A 296 31.79 16.65 5.61
C GLU A 296 30.60 15.78 6.05
N GLU A 297 30.74 15.11 7.20
CA GLU A 297 29.70 14.30 7.82
C GLU A 297 28.39 15.10 8.00
N GLY A 298 27.26 14.54 7.57
CA GLY A 298 25.98 15.25 7.56
C GLY A 298 25.83 16.35 6.50
N GLY A 299 26.90 16.69 5.77
CA GLY A 299 26.88 17.66 4.69
C GLY A 299 26.09 17.23 3.45
N ARG A 300 25.95 18.14 2.50
CA ARG A 300 25.11 18.04 1.29
C ARG A 300 25.74 18.79 0.10
N ASN A 301 25.12 18.64 -1.07
CA ASN A 301 25.52 19.34 -2.30
C ASN A 301 25.68 20.86 -2.11
N ALA A 302 24.85 21.49 -1.27
CA ALA A 302 24.91 22.92 -1.00
C ALA A 302 26.20 23.37 -0.31
N ASP A 303 26.95 22.45 0.31
CA ASP A 303 28.19 22.77 1.03
C ASP A 303 29.39 22.81 0.08
N LEU A 304 29.22 22.38 -1.17
CA LEU A 304 30.24 22.54 -2.21
C LEU A 304 30.35 24.00 -2.67
N PRO A 305 31.54 24.43 -3.14
CA PRO A 305 31.71 25.70 -3.86
C PRO A 305 30.72 25.79 -5.03
N LYS A 306 30.15 26.98 -5.26
CA LYS A 306 29.01 27.18 -6.19
C LYS A 306 29.31 26.65 -7.60
N GLU A 307 30.54 26.84 -8.07
CA GLU A 307 31.05 26.43 -9.38
C GLU A 307 31.18 24.91 -9.50
N GLN A 308 31.28 24.22 -8.37
CA GLN A 308 31.38 22.78 -8.29
C GLN A 308 30.04 22.12 -7.95
N ARG A 309 29.00 22.84 -7.50
CA ARG A 309 27.72 22.22 -7.11
C ARG A 309 27.12 21.40 -8.25
N TYR A 310 26.50 20.27 -7.92
CA TYR A 310 25.50 19.68 -8.81
C TYR A 310 24.29 20.61 -8.88
N SER A 311 23.46 20.49 -9.93
CA SER A 311 22.30 21.36 -10.13
C SER A 311 21.49 21.59 -8.85
N ASP A 312 21.13 22.84 -8.57
CA ASP A 312 20.27 23.17 -7.42
C ASP A 312 18.83 22.65 -7.60
N ASN A 313 18.48 22.15 -8.80
CA ASN A 313 17.19 21.50 -9.09
C ASN A 313 17.13 20.03 -8.61
N TYR A 314 18.24 19.46 -8.15
CA TYR A 314 18.21 18.11 -7.57
C TYR A 314 17.45 18.12 -6.25
N TYR A 315 16.86 16.96 -5.91
CA TYR A 315 16.27 16.72 -4.60
C TYR A 315 17.26 17.12 -3.49
N SER A 316 16.78 17.78 -2.43
CA SER A 316 17.63 18.42 -1.42
C SER A 316 18.59 17.47 -0.68
N GLN A 317 18.32 16.17 -0.71
CA GLN A 317 19.18 15.14 -0.13
C GLN A 317 20.15 14.51 -1.14
N ALA A 318 20.08 14.85 -2.42
CA ALA A 318 21.00 14.34 -3.42
C ALA A 318 22.44 14.78 -3.10
N TYR A 319 23.37 13.85 -3.29
CA TYR A 319 24.79 14.00 -2.98
C TYR A 319 25.02 14.43 -1.53
N ALA A 320 24.23 13.91 -0.59
CA ALA A 320 24.40 14.17 0.84
C ALA A 320 25.04 12.99 1.58
N ARG A 321 25.83 13.32 2.60
CA ARG A 321 26.53 12.38 3.45
C ARG A 321 25.71 12.02 4.67
N LEU A 322 25.70 10.73 5.04
CA LEU A 322 25.07 10.30 6.29
C LEU A 322 25.75 10.97 7.50
N HIS A 323 25.01 11.07 8.60
CA HIS A 323 25.52 11.54 9.89
C HIS A 323 25.48 10.37 10.87
N ARG A 324 26.56 10.11 11.62
CA ARG A 324 26.74 8.92 12.46
C ARG A 324 25.67 8.79 13.54
N ASN A 325 25.33 9.91 14.17
CA ASN A 325 24.29 10.01 15.20
C ASN A 325 22.89 10.23 14.61
N GLY A 326 22.75 10.29 13.28
CA GLY A 326 21.47 10.53 12.61
C GLY A 326 20.76 9.25 12.19
N LEU A 327 19.63 9.41 11.50
CA LEU A 327 18.92 8.34 10.80
C LEU A 327 19.30 8.29 9.32
N ALA A 328 19.29 7.11 8.73
CA ALA A 328 19.28 7.00 7.28
C ALA A 328 17.97 7.56 6.71
N GLN A 329 18.03 8.15 5.51
CA GLN A 329 16.81 8.52 4.77
C GLN A 329 16.17 7.27 4.16
N THR A 330 14.96 7.43 3.62
CA THR A 330 14.25 6.33 2.96
C THR A 330 15.13 5.65 1.91
N ILE A 331 15.40 4.35 2.10
CA ILE A 331 16.16 3.52 1.17
C ILE A 331 15.30 3.29 -0.07
N THR A 332 15.75 3.81 -1.21
CA THR A 332 15.05 3.75 -2.50
C THR A 332 15.59 2.59 -3.35
N THR A 333 14.96 2.26 -4.47
CA THR A 333 15.48 1.25 -5.40
C THR A 333 16.77 1.67 -6.14
N SER A 334 17.26 2.89 -5.88
CA SER A 334 18.43 3.49 -6.53
C SER A 334 19.50 3.95 -5.52
N PHE A 335 19.49 3.45 -4.28
CA PHE A 335 20.32 3.97 -3.18
C PHE A 335 21.85 3.96 -3.43
N SER A 336 22.39 3.17 -4.36
CA SER A 336 23.83 3.25 -4.72
C SER A 336 24.16 4.44 -5.62
N ASN A 337 23.16 5.21 -6.06
CA ASN A 337 23.33 6.45 -6.79
C ASN A 337 23.23 7.65 -5.84
N PRO A 338 24.34 8.36 -5.56
CA PRO A 338 24.37 9.57 -4.75
C PRO A 338 23.38 10.65 -5.22
N GLY A 339 23.11 10.74 -6.52
CA GLY A 339 22.14 11.70 -7.04
C GLY A 339 20.67 11.41 -6.66
N SER A 340 20.39 10.24 -6.09
CA SER A 340 19.03 9.84 -5.72
C SER A 340 18.68 10.07 -4.25
N GLY A 341 19.64 10.53 -3.43
CA GLY A 341 19.40 10.83 -2.00
C GLY A 341 20.66 10.86 -1.15
N ARG A 342 20.46 10.86 0.18
CA ARG A 342 21.55 10.89 1.18
C ARG A 342 22.13 9.50 1.36
N PHE A 343 22.94 9.09 0.40
CA PHE A 343 23.46 7.73 0.30
C PHE A 343 24.98 7.66 0.29
N MET A 344 25.68 8.74 0.61
CA MET A 344 27.12 8.67 0.86
C MET A 344 27.38 8.23 2.30
N HIS A 345 28.33 7.32 2.48
CA HIS A 345 28.69 6.77 3.78
C HIS A 345 29.20 7.88 4.72
N TYR A 346 28.90 7.78 6.02
CA TYR A 346 29.25 8.84 6.99
C TYR A 346 30.78 9.01 7.17
N ARG A 347 31.51 7.88 7.24
CA ARG A 347 32.98 7.81 7.35
C ARG A 347 33.70 7.69 5.99
N ASP A 348 33.38 6.64 5.24
CA ASP A 348 34.09 6.27 4.01
C ASP A 348 33.73 7.17 2.80
N LEU A 349 34.70 7.44 1.92
CA LEU A 349 34.50 8.21 0.68
C LEU A 349 33.88 7.34 -0.43
N ARG A 350 32.62 6.94 -0.24
CA ARG A 350 31.85 6.09 -1.17
C ARG A 350 30.35 6.21 -0.92
N SER A 351 29.57 5.64 -1.85
CA SER A 351 28.15 5.35 -1.60
C SER A 351 27.99 4.17 -0.63
N ILE A 352 26.81 4.06 -0.02
CA ILE A 352 26.47 2.90 0.79
C ILE A 352 26.35 1.62 -0.05
N THR A 353 26.68 0.49 0.56
CA THR A 353 26.59 -0.86 0.01
C THR A 353 25.18 -1.43 0.16
N VAL A 354 24.91 -2.56 -0.52
CA VAL A 354 23.65 -3.29 -0.37
C VAL A 354 23.46 -3.79 1.07
N ARG A 355 24.51 -4.31 1.71
CA ARG A 355 24.46 -4.70 3.14
C ARG A 355 24.09 -3.54 4.07
N GLU A 356 24.70 -2.38 3.88
CA GLU A 356 24.39 -1.20 4.72
C GLU A 356 22.93 -0.77 4.52
N ALA A 357 22.45 -0.73 3.28
CA ALA A 357 21.05 -0.46 2.97
C ALA A 357 20.10 -1.52 3.54
N ALA A 358 20.48 -2.80 3.51
CA ALA A 358 19.74 -3.91 4.08
C ALA A 358 19.61 -3.76 5.61
N ARG A 359 20.68 -3.36 6.30
CA ARG A 359 20.61 -3.00 7.73
C ARG A 359 19.75 -1.77 7.98
N PHE A 360 19.82 -0.72 7.16
CA PHE A 360 18.86 0.39 7.28
C PHE A 360 17.40 -0.03 7.05
N GLN A 361 17.17 -1.06 6.23
CA GLN A 361 15.86 -1.70 6.06
C GLN A 361 15.57 -2.77 7.11
N SER A 362 16.43 -2.98 8.11
CA SER A 362 16.29 -4.02 9.14
C SER A 362 16.21 -5.45 8.63
N PHE A 363 16.96 -5.78 7.60
CA PHE A 363 17.27 -7.18 7.28
C PHE A 363 18.43 -7.69 8.15
N PRO A 364 18.35 -8.91 8.69
CA PRO A 364 19.47 -9.54 9.37
C PRO A 364 20.60 -9.84 8.37
N ASP A 365 21.81 -9.98 8.88
CA ASP A 365 23.00 -10.19 8.06
C ASP A 365 23.01 -11.53 7.36
N ALA A 366 22.35 -12.54 7.93
CA ALA A 366 22.17 -13.86 7.30
C ALA A 366 21.30 -13.79 6.04
N PHE A 367 20.50 -12.73 5.87
CA PHE A 367 19.66 -12.53 4.68
C PHE A 367 20.51 -11.97 3.54
N ALA A 368 20.73 -12.75 2.50
CA ALA A 368 21.57 -12.40 1.35
C ALA A 368 20.72 -12.11 0.10
N PHE A 369 21.15 -11.14 -0.70
CA PHE A 369 20.49 -10.73 -1.94
C PHE A 369 21.23 -11.30 -3.15
N GLU A 370 20.47 -11.75 -4.14
CA GLU A 370 20.97 -12.38 -5.36
C GLU A 370 20.78 -11.47 -6.57
N GLY A 371 21.47 -11.80 -7.66
CA GLY A 371 21.43 -11.05 -8.92
C GLY A 371 22.39 -9.87 -8.94
N ASN A 372 22.27 -9.04 -9.98
CA ASN A 372 23.14 -7.89 -10.16
C ASN A 372 22.82 -6.76 -9.15
N ASN A 373 23.71 -5.77 -9.04
CA ASN A 373 23.57 -4.68 -8.07
C ASN A 373 22.22 -3.93 -8.19
N SER A 374 21.71 -3.69 -9.40
CA SER A 374 20.41 -3.04 -9.61
C SER A 374 19.25 -3.88 -9.10
N THR A 375 19.27 -5.20 -9.33
CA THR A 375 18.27 -6.14 -8.81
C THR A 375 18.30 -6.16 -7.28
N GLN A 376 19.48 -6.30 -6.68
CA GLN A 376 19.64 -6.29 -5.22
C GLN A 376 19.10 -4.98 -4.61
N MET A 377 19.41 -3.83 -5.21
CA MET A 377 18.91 -2.53 -4.75
C MET A 377 17.39 -2.40 -4.85
N ARG A 378 16.81 -2.89 -5.96
CA ARG A 378 15.37 -2.92 -6.17
C ARG A 378 14.66 -3.74 -5.09
N HIS A 379 15.19 -4.91 -4.78
CA HIS A 379 14.65 -5.80 -3.74
C HIS A 379 14.73 -5.17 -2.35
N VAL A 380 15.88 -4.62 -1.96
CA VAL A 380 16.03 -3.94 -0.67
C VAL A 380 15.14 -2.70 -0.57
N GLY A 381 15.07 -1.86 -1.60
CA GLY A 381 14.30 -0.62 -1.60
C GLY A 381 12.78 -0.83 -1.55
N ASN A 382 12.29 -1.87 -2.24
CA ASN A 382 10.86 -2.21 -2.28
C ASN A 382 10.37 -2.87 -0.99
N ALA A 383 11.24 -3.57 -0.27
CA ALA A 383 10.84 -4.32 0.91
C ALA A 383 10.24 -3.44 2.03
N VAL A 384 9.32 -4.05 2.77
CA VAL A 384 8.89 -3.59 4.10
C VAL A 384 9.99 -3.93 5.11
N PRO A 385 10.41 -3.00 5.99
CA PRO A 385 11.39 -3.32 7.01
C PRO A 385 10.90 -4.46 7.94
N PRO A 386 11.67 -5.55 8.12
CA PRO A 386 11.27 -6.66 8.98
C PRO A 386 10.93 -6.26 10.43
N LEU A 387 11.63 -5.30 11.04
CA LEU A 387 11.29 -4.84 12.40
C LEU A 387 9.97 -4.05 12.46
N MET A 388 9.61 -3.35 11.38
CA MET A 388 8.32 -2.68 11.24
C MET A 388 7.19 -3.71 11.05
N ALA A 389 7.41 -4.69 10.18
CA ALA A 389 6.51 -5.84 10.00
C ALA A 389 6.31 -6.63 11.31
N ARG A 390 7.38 -6.79 12.10
CA ARG A 390 7.32 -7.40 13.43
C ARG A 390 6.42 -6.64 14.39
N ALA A 391 6.46 -5.31 14.39
CA ALA A 391 5.57 -4.51 15.24
C ALA A 391 4.10 -4.78 14.91
N VAL A 392 3.76 -4.84 13.62
CA VAL A 392 2.42 -5.22 13.14
C VAL A 392 2.07 -6.64 13.55
N ARG A 393 2.97 -7.61 13.37
CA ARG A 393 2.79 -8.99 13.84
C ARG A 393 2.47 -9.04 15.34
N ASN A 394 3.21 -8.31 16.16
CA ASN A 394 3.01 -8.28 17.62
C ASN A 394 1.65 -7.70 18.00
N GLN A 395 1.13 -6.72 17.23
CA GLN A 395 -0.22 -6.22 17.42
C GLN A 395 -1.26 -7.28 17.07
N VAL A 396 -1.15 -7.89 15.88
CA VAL A 396 -2.05 -8.97 15.43
C VAL A 396 -2.06 -10.15 16.39
N ALA A 397 -0.90 -10.56 16.89
CA ALA A 397 -0.77 -11.65 17.84
C ALA A 397 -1.51 -11.37 19.14
N ARG A 398 -1.29 -10.19 19.73
CA ARG A 398 -1.99 -9.75 20.95
C ARG A 398 -3.50 -9.76 20.76
N ASP A 399 -3.99 -9.24 19.64
CA ASP A 399 -5.42 -9.14 19.36
C ASP A 399 -6.07 -10.52 19.21
N LEU A 400 -5.43 -11.43 18.46
CA LEU A 400 -5.92 -12.80 18.27
C LEU A 400 -5.92 -13.61 19.57
N ILE A 401 -4.93 -13.40 20.43
CA ILE A 401 -4.83 -14.09 21.72
C ILE A 401 -5.88 -13.57 22.70
N ALA A 402 -6.03 -12.24 22.79
CA ALA A 402 -7.05 -11.61 23.63
C ALA A 402 -8.47 -12.06 23.27
N ALA A 403 -8.75 -12.25 21.97
CA ALA A 403 -10.04 -12.75 21.51
C ALA A 403 -10.23 -14.27 21.66
N GLY A 404 -9.26 -15.00 22.21
CA GLY A 404 -9.36 -16.44 22.42
C GLY A 404 -9.52 -17.23 21.13
N VAL A 405 -9.00 -16.72 20.00
CA VAL A 405 -9.17 -17.36 18.69
C VAL A 405 -8.50 -18.73 18.69
N ASP A 406 -9.31 -19.78 18.54
CA ASP A 406 -8.84 -21.15 18.38
C ASP A 406 -8.27 -21.35 16.97
N ALA A 407 -7.06 -21.91 16.90
CA ALA A 407 -6.34 -22.20 15.65
C ALA A 407 -7.11 -23.18 14.74
N ALA A 408 -8.08 -23.92 15.28
CA ALA A 408 -8.92 -24.86 14.55
C ALA A 408 -10.25 -24.28 14.03
N ARG A 409 -10.61 -23.03 14.38
CA ARG A 409 -11.95 -22.50 14.06
C ARG A 409 -12.08 -22.16 12.57
N ALA A 410 -12.75 -23.04 11.83
CA ALA A 410 -13.14 -22.82 10.44
C ALA A 410 -13.98 -21.53 10.29
N PRO A 411 -13.93 -20.84 9.13
CA PRO A 411 -14.71 -19.63 8.90
C PRO A 411 -16.21 -19.92 9.07
N GLY A 412 -16.85 -19.28 10.04
CA GLY A 412 -18.30 -19.33 10.19
C GLY A 412 -18.98 -18.68 8.99
N ARG A 413 -20.15 -19.19 8.58
CA ARG A 413 -21.07 -18.43 7.71
C ARG A 413 -21.35 -17.08 8.37
N PRO A 414 -21.45 -15.98 7.59
CA PRO A 414 -21.56 -14.64 8.15
C PRO A 414 -22.75 -14.57 9.12
N LYS A 415 -22.47 -14.35 10.40
CA LYS A 415 -23.49 -13.87 11.34
C LYS A 415 -23.72 -12.40 11.02
N LYS A 416 -24.96 -12.03 10.74
CA LYS A 416 -25.36 -10.62 10.57
C LYS A 416 -24.99 -9.87 11.86
N ALA A 417 -23.99 -9.00 11.80
CA ALA A 417 -23.70 -8.09 12.89
C ALA A 417 -24.91 -7.14 13.09
N PRO A 418 -25.22 -6.70 14.32
CA PRO A 418 -26.29 -5.74 14.56
C PRO A 418 -25.82 -4.38 14.07
N VAL A 419 -26.29 -3.97 12.89
CA VAL A 419 -26.05 -2.65 12.33
C VAL A 419 -27.22 -1.76 12.68
N LYS A 420 -27.07 -0.86 13.65
CA LYS A 420 -28.12 0.11 13.94
C LYS A 420 -27.91 1.52 13.40
N ASP A 421 -26.73 1.90 12.88
CA ASP A 421 -26.55 3.27 12.36
C ASP A 421 -25.89 3.43 10.98
N LEU A 422 -25.36 2.38 10.36
CA LEU A 422 -24.68 2.48 9.05
C LEU A 422 -25.44 1.83 7.88
N VAL A 423 -26.51 1.08 8.15
CA VAL A 423 -27.24 0.30 7.13
C VAL A 423 -28.17 1.15 6.27
N GLN A 424 -28.59 2.34 6.73
CA GLN A 424 -29.58 3.12 5.97
C GLN A 424 -28.97 3.76 4.72
N HIS A 425 -27.75 4.32 4.80
CA HIS A 425 -27.04 4.87 3.64
C HIS A 425 -26.48 3.77 2.72
N SER A 426 -25.91 2.69 3.27
CA SER A 426 -25.33 1.58 2.49
C SER A 426 -26.38 0.78 1.72
N ARG A 427 -27.61 0.60 2.24
CA ARG A 427 -28.71 -0.03 1.48
C ARG A 427 -29.17 0.82 0.30
N ILE A 428 -29.25 2.14 0.47
CA ILE A 428 -29.64 3.07 -0.59
C ILE A 428 -28.57 3.06 -1.69
N MET A 429 -27.29 3.11 -1.33
CA MET A 429 -26.18 3.12 -2.31
C MET A 429 -25.95 1.75 -2.98
N ARG A 430 -26.14 0.61 -2.26
CA ARG A 430 -26.12 -0.74 -2.86
C ARG A 430 -27.27 -1.01 -3.82
N ALA A 431 -28.39 -0.30 -3.67
CA ALA A 431 -29.58 -0.49 -4.50
C ALA A 431 -29.55 0.31 -5.80
N VAL A 432 -28.52 1.14 -6.04
CA VAL A 432 -28.36 1.91 -7.28
C VAL A 432 -27.39 1.16 -8.20
N PRO A 433 -27.89 0.48 -9.26
CA PRO A 433 -27.03 -0.17 -10.24
C PRO A 433 -26.14 0.87 -10.93
N SER A 434 -24.89 0.53 -11.23
CA SER A 434 -24.01 1.41 -12.04
C SER A 434 -24.32 1.34 -13.54
N LYS A 435 -25.16 0.38 -13.96
CA LYS A 435 -25.64 0.10 -15.32
C LYS A 435 -26.98 -0.64 -15.24
N ASN A 436 -27.82 -0.54 -16.25
CA ASN A 436 -29.18 -1.08 -16.25
C ASN A 436 -30.03 -0.54 -15.09
N THR A 437 -29.88 0.76 -14.81
CA THR A 437 -30.75 1.43 -13.83
C THR A 437 -32.23 1.30 -14.26
N THR A 438 -33.16 1.44 -13.30
CA THR A 438 -34.60 1.39 -13.61
C THR A 438 -34.99 2.35 -14.75
N PRO A 439 -34.51 3.62 -14.80
CA PRO A 439 -34.72 4.50 -15.94
C PRO A 439 -34.20 3.95 -17.26
N GLU A 440 -32.96 3.43 -17.31
CA GLU A 440 -32.41 2.84 -18.53
C GLU A 440 -33.29 1.68 -19.05
N MET A 441 -33.75 0.81 -18.14
CA MET A 441 -34.61 -0.31 -18.49
C MET A 441 -36.00 0.13 -18.98
N VAL A 442 -36.58 1.17 -18.38
CA VAL A 442 -37.85 1.77 -18.83
C VAL A 442 -37.71 2.38 -20.22
N LEU A 443 -36.63 3.15 -20.45
CA LEU A 443 -36.35 3.74 -21.76
C LEU A 443 -36.18 2.67 -22.84
N ARG A 444 -35.40 1.61 -22.53
CA ARG A 444 -35.19 0.49 -23.44
C ARG A 444 -36.48 -0.23 -23.78
N LYS A 445 -37.34 -0.49 -22.80
CA LYS A 445 -38.67 -1.09 -23.03
C LYS A 445 -39.54 -0.20 -23.92
N ALA A 446 -39.52 1.11 -23.70
CA ALA A 446 -40.26 2.07 -24.52
C ALA A 446 -39.78 2.07 -25.98
N LEU A 447 -38.47 2.17 -26.21
CA LEU A 447 -37.87 2.07 -27.55
C LEU A 447 -38.23 0.73 -28.22
N TRP A 448 -38.16 -0.36 -27.46
CA TRP A 448 -38.48 -1.69 -27.98
C TRP A 448 -39.97 -1.83 -28.36
N SER A 449 -40.87 -1.30 -27.53
CA SER A 449 -42.32 -1.31 -27.82
C SER A 449 -42.71 -0.50 -29.05
N ALA A 450 -41.93 0.53 -29.39
CA ALA A 450 -42.18 1.42 -30.53
C ALA A 450 -41.51 0.96 -31.84
N GLY A 451 -41.00 -0.27 -31.92
CA GLY A 451 -40.34 -0.78 -33.13
C GLY A 451 -38.93 -0.23 -33.37
N ILE A 452 -38.43 0.69 -32.53
CA ILE A 452 -37.09 1.28 -32.67
C ILE A 452 -36.05 0.22 -32.27
N ARG A 453 -35.18 -0.14 -33.22
CA ARG A 453 -34.13 -1.17 -33.08
C ARG A 453 -32.77 -0.61 -33.53
N GLY A 454 -31.73 -1.44 -33.47
CA GLY A 454 -30.40 -1.10 -34.00
C GLY A 454 -29.49 -0.28 -33.08
N TYR A 455 -29.93 0.04 -31.86
CA TYR A 455 -29.11 0.73 -30.88
C TYR A 455 -28.13 -0.22 -30.15
N ARG A 456 -26.99 0.32 -29.71
CA ARG A 456 -25.99 -0.34 -28.88
C ARG A 456 -26.05 0.21 -27.46
N LEU A 457 -25.68 -0.61 -26.49
CA LEU A 457 -25.66 -0.27 -25.06
C LEU A 457 -24.23 -0.23 -24.54
N HIS A 458 -23.98 0.65 -23.56
CA HIS A 458 -22.74 0.68 -22.76
C HIS A 458 -21.43 0.66 -23.57
N THR A 459 -21.41 1.36 -24.70
CA THR A 459 -20.29 1.37 -25.62
C THR A 459 -19.31 2.51 -25.31
N LYS A 460 -18.01 2.23 -25.42
CA LYS A 460 -16.92 3.20 -25.24
C LYS A 460 -16.58 4.00 -26.50
N VAL A 461 -17.32 3.79 -27.60
CA VAL A 461 -17.06 4.42 -28.90
C VAL A 461 -17.32 5.93 -28.87
N VAL A 462 -18.20 6.39 -27.97
CA VAL A 462 -18.56 7.80 -27.82
C VAL A 462 -18.15 8.29 -26.43
N PRO A 463 -17.60 9.52 -26.30
CA PRO A 463 -17.29 10.11 -25.01
C PRO A 463 -18.47 10.03 -24.03
N GLY A 464 -18.19 9.76 -22.76
CA GLY A 464 -19.19 9.77 -21.70
C GLY A 464 -19.98 8.48 -21.49
N ASN A 465 -19.77 7.41 -22.27
CA ASN A 465 -20.47 6.12 -22.15
C ASN A 465 -22.01 6.25 -22.20
N PRO A 466 -22.59 6.61 -23.35
CA PRO A 466 -24.04 6.76 -23.48
C PRO A 466 -24.79 5.48 -23.12
N ASP A 467 -25.96 5.64 -22.50
CA ASP A 467 -26.86 4.55 -22.11
C ASP A 467 -27.45 3.85 -23.33
N VAL A 468 -27.79 4.64 -24.36
CA VAL A 468 -28.27 4.15 -25.66
C VAL A 468 -27.53 4.89 -26.78
N LEU A 469 -26.96 4.14 -27.72
CA LEU A 469 -26.26 4.68 -28.87
C LEU A 469 -26.86 4.19 -30.19
N PHE A 470 -27.20 5.11 -31.08
CA PHE A 470 -27.60 4.84 -32.46
C PHE A 470 -26.44 5.15 -33.41
N PRO A 471 -25.65 4.14 -33.83
CA PRO A 471 -24.39 4.38 -34.55
C PRO A 471 -24.61 4.90 -35.97
N VAL A 472 -25.67 4.46 -36.66
CA VAL A 472 -25.95 4.84 -38.05
C VAL A 472 -26.44 6.29 -38.11
N GLU A 473 -27.34 6.66 -37.22
CA GLU A 473 -27.95 7.98 -37.10
C GLU A 473 -27.06 8.95 -36.31
N ARG A 474 -25.96 8.46 -35.76
CA ARG A 474 -25.02 9.21 -34.91
C ARG A 474 -25.69 9.93 -33.74
N VAL A 475 -26.58 9.25 -33.03
CA VAL A 475 -27.28 9.80 -31.85
C VAL A 475 -26.80 9.11 -30.57
N ALA A 476 -26.36 9.90 -29.59
CA ALA A 476 -25.93 9.44 -28.27
C ALA A 476 -26.93 9.91 -27.20
N VAL A 477 -27.48 8.96 -26.44
CA VAL A 477 -28.49 9.23 -25.42
C VAL A 477 -27.91 8.96 -24.03
N PHE A 478 -28.02 9.94 -23.15
CA PHE A 478 -27.63 9.87 -21.74
C PHE A 478 -28.85 10.02 -20.84
N VAL A 479 -28.97 9.16 -19.84
CA VAL A 479 -30.02 9.20 -18.82
C VAL A 479 -29.39 9.68 -17.50
N ASP A 480 -29.63 10.95 -17.17
CA ASP A 480 -29.01 11.61 -16.04
C ASP A 480 -29.81 11.36 -14.74
N GLY A 481 -29.15 10.79 -13.74
CA GLY A 481 -29.72 10.65 -12.41
C GLY A 481 -30.01 12.02 -11.78
N CYS A 482 -31.26 12.25 -11.37
CA CYS A 482 -31.72 13.58 -10.94
C CYS A 482 -30.92 14.13 -9.74
N PHE A 483 -30.54 13.25 -8.81
CA PHE A 483 -29.73 13.62 -7.66
C PHE A 483 -28.27 13.97 -8.05
N TRP A 484 -27.63 13.11 -8.84
CA TRP A 484 -26.20 13.20 -9.15
C TRP A 484 -25.84 14.37 -10.06
N HIS A 485 -26.77 14.76 -10.93
CA HIS A 485 -26.55 15.79 -11.95
C HIS A 485 -27.26 17.12 -11.62
N GLY A 486 -27.96 17.17 -10.47
CA GLY A 486 -28.61 18.38 -10.00
C GLY A 486 -29.80 18.78 -10.86
N CYS A 487 -30.81 17.91 -10.99
CA CYS A 487 -32.06 18.28 -11.65
C CYS A 487 -32.72 19.47 -10.92
N LEU A 488 -33.22 20.47 -11.67
CA LEU A 488 -33.84 21.67 -11.10
C LEU A 488 -35.12 21.36 -10.30
N ASP A 489 -35.84 20.29 -10.67
CA ASP A 489 -37.12 19.93 -10.09
C ASP A 489 -36.99 18.94 -8.91
N CYS A 490 -35.93 18.13 -8.89
CA CYS A 490 -35.81 17.00 -7.94
C CYS A 490 -34.55 17.00 -7.06
N HIS A 491 -33.57 17.88 -7.31
CA HIS A 491 -32.33 17.85 -6.53
C HIS A 491 -32.47 18.58 -5.20
N HIS A 492 -32.13 17.90 -4.12
CA HIS A 492 -31.95 18.48 -2.80
C HIS A 492 -30.55 18.17 -2.27
N THR A 493 -29.78 19.22 -1.95
CA THR A 493 -28.41 19.07 -1.43
C THR A 493 -28.47 18.54 0.01
N PRO A 494 -27.78 17.43 0.35
CA PRO A 494 -27.75 16.91 1.72
C PRO A 494 -27.17 17.92 2.72
N LYS A 495 -27.76 17.98 3.93
CA LYS A 495 -27.31 18.87 5.02
C LYS A 495 -25.96 18.50 5.63
N SER A 496 -25.52 17.25 5.48
CA SER A 496 -24.21 16.74 5.90
C SER A 496 -23.20 16.88 4.76
N HIS A 497 -22.01 17.44 5.01
CA HIS A 497 -20.98 17.68 3.98
C HIS A 497 -21.48 18.50 2.78
N THR A 498 -22.25 19.56 3.06
CA THR A 498 -22.88 20.42 2.04
C THR A 498 -21.89 20.92 0.99
N GLU A 499 -20.72 21.37 1.41
CA GLU A 499 -19.66 21.87 0.52
C GLU A 499 -19.19 20.78 -0.47
N TYR A 500 -19.01 19.54 0.01
CA TYR A 500 -18.69 18.40 -0.84
C TYR A 500 -19.79 18.13 -1.87
N TRP A 501 -21.05 18.11 -1.46
CA TRP A 501 -22.17 17.79 -2.36
C TRP A 501 -22.37 18.88 -3.41
N THR A 502 -22.28 20.15 -3.03
CA THR A 502 -22.34 21.29 -3.95
C THR A 502 -21.23 21.19 -4.99
N MET A 503 -19.98 21.00 -4.54
CA MET A 503 -18.83 20.84 -5.44
C MET A 503 -18.91 19.59 -6.31
N LYS A 504 -19.51 18.50 -5.83
CA LYS A 504 -19.70 17.25 -6.58
C LYS A 504 -20.72 17.41 -7.70
N VAL A 505 -21.87 18.04 -7.41
CA VAL A 505 -22.93 18.30 -8.40
C VAL A 505 -22.45 19.29 -9.46
N GLN A 506 -21.74 20.35 -9.05
CA GLN A 506 -21.16 21.31 -9.98
C GLN A 506 -20.17 20.63 -10.95
N ARG A 507 -19.23 19.83 -10.41
CA ARG A 507 -18.27 19.08 -11.24
C ARG A 507 -18.95 18.11 -12.21
N ASN A 508 -20.03 17.45 -11.82
CA ASN A 508 -20.79 16.58 -12.72
C ASN A 508 -21.41 17.37 -13.88
N ARG A 509 -21.99 18.54 -13.61
CA ARG A 509 -22.53 19.43 -14.65
C ARG A 509 -21.46 19.95 -15.62
N GLU A 510 -20.29 20.32 -15.10
CA GLU A 510 -19.15 20.74 -15.92
C GLU A 510 -18.64 19.61 -16.83
N ARG A 511 -18.50 18.40 -16.27
CA ARG A 511 -18.13 17.19 -17.04
C ARG A 511 -19.14 16.91 -18.14
N ASP A 512 -20.42 17.02 -17.82
CA ASP A 512 -21.50 16.75 -18.78
C ASP A 512 -21.49 17.76 -19.94
N ALA A 513 -21.28 19.04 -19.65
CA ALA A 513 -21.10 20.07 -20.68
C ALA A 513 -19.89 19.77 -21.58
N HIS A 514 -18.77 19.32 -20.99
CA HIS A 514 -17.58 18.92 -21.72
C HIS A 514 -17.85 17.70 -22.62
N ILE A 515 -18.52 16.66 -22.11
CA ILE A 515 -18.89 15.47 -22.88
C ILE A 515 -19.79 15.85 -24.06
N ASN A 516 -20.78 16.73 -23.84
CA ASN A 516 -21.66 17.19 -24.91
C ASN A 516 -20.85 17.86 -26.03
N ALA A 517 -19.99 18.81 -25.68
CA ALA A 517 -19.13 19.51 -26.64
C ALA A 517 -18.19 18.54 -27.39
N GLU A 518 -17.65 17.54 -26.70
CA GLU A 518 -16.78 16.54 -27.33
C GLU A 518 -17.55 15.63 -28.30
N CYS A 519 -18.76 15.22 -27.93
CA CYS A 519 -19.64 14.42 -28.78
C CYS A 519 -20.03 15.19 -30.03
N GLU A 520 -20.45 16.45 -29.88
CA GLU A 520 -20.83 17.34 -30.98
C GLU A 520 -19.65 17.61 -31.92
N ARG A 521 -18.47 17.89 -31.37
CA ARG A 521 -17.23 18.05 -32.16
C ARG A 521 -16.90 16.80 -32.96
N LYS A 522 -17.16 15.63 -32.41
CA LYS A 522 -16.99 14.35 -33.12
C LYS A 522 -18.11 14.08 -34.12
N GLY A 523 -19.16 14.90 -34.20
CA GLY A 523 -20.29 14.78 -35.13
C GLY A 523 -21.44 13.92 -34.61
N TRP A 524 -21.56 13.75 -33.28
CA TRP A 524 -22.68 13.06 -32.65
C TRP A 524 -23.75 14.06 -32.20
N ARG A 525 -25.01 13.67 -32.37
CA ARG A 525 -26.16 14.40 -31.84
C ARG A 525 -26.46 13.88 -30.43
N VAL A 526 -26.38 14.76 -29.44
CA VAL A 526 -26.57 14.37 -28.03
C VAL A 526 -28.02 14.58 -27.59
N VAL A 527 -28.56 13.61 -26.85
CA VAL A 527 -29.85 13.69 -26.16
C VAL A 527 -29.62 13.37 -24.69
N ARG A 528 -29.94 14.29 -23.78
CA ARG A 528 -29.94 14.01 -22.35
C ARG A 528 -31.36 14.01 -21.82
N LEU A 529 -31.67 13.01 -21.01
CA LEU A 529 -32.98 12.79 -20.43
C LEU A 529 -32.81 12.70 -18.92
N TRP A 530 -33.64 13.40 -18.15
CA TRP A 530 -33.62 13.24 -16.71
C TRP A 530 -34.27 11.92 -16.30
N GLU A 531 -33.77 11.31 -15.24
CA GLU A 531 -34.32 10.06 -14.72
C GLU A 531 -35.83 10.14 -14.43
N HIS A 532 -36.33 11.26 -13.89
CA HIS A 532 -37.75 11.42 -13.60
C HIS A 532 -38.58 11.48 -14.91
N GLU A 533 -38.11 12.18 -15.95
CA GLU A 533 -38.78 12.26 -17.26
C GLU A 533 -38.95 10.88 -17.89
N VAL A 534 -37.91 10.05 -17.79
CA VAL A 534 -37.92 8.68 -18.33
C VAL A 534 -38.89 7.79 -17.56
N ARG A 535 -39.00 7.96 -16.24
CA ARG A 535 -39.89 7.16 -15.39
C ARG A 535 -41.35 7.56 -15.55
N GLU A 536 -41.64 8.85 -15.54
CA GLU A 536 -43.01 9.39 -15.51
C GLU A 536 -43.63 9.47 -16.90
N SER A 537 -42.83 9.81 -17.91
CA SER A 537 -43.31 9.98 -19.29
C SER A 537 -42.39 9.31 -20.34
N PRO A 538 -42.26 7.96 -20.33
CA PRO A 538 -41.38 7.24 -21.26
C PRO A 538 -41.66 7.56 -22.74
N LYS A 539 -42.93 7.79 -23.11
CA LYS A 539 -43.33 8.15 -24.49
C LYS A 539 -42.80 9.52 -24.90
N GLN A 540 -42.77 10.50 -23.99
CA GLN A 540 -42.22 11.83 -24.27
C GLN A 540 -40.69 11.81 -24.34
N ALA A 541 -40.05 11.06 -23.42
CA ALA A 541 -38.62 10.82 -23.46
C ALA A 541 -38.20 10.16 -24.79
N MET A 542 -38.97 9.19 -25.26
CA MET A 542 -38.80 8.58 -26.58
C MET A 542 -39.00 9.58 -27.72
N ALA A 543 -40.04 10.42 -27.69
CA ALA A 543 -40.28 11.43 -28.71
C ALA A 543 -39.11 12.44 -28.84
N LYS A 544 -38.42 12.76 -27.72
CA LYS A 544 -37.17 13.55 -27.76
C LYS A 544 -36.06 12.83 -28.55
N ILE A 545 -35.93 11.52 -28.40
CA ILE A 545 -34.99 10.70 -29.18
C ILE A 545 -35.41 10.64 -30.65
N CYS A 546 -36.67 10.35 -30.96
CA CYS A 546 -37.16 10.22 -32.34
C CYS A 546 -36.96 11.50 -33.15
N ARG A 547 -37.21 12.68 -32.55
CA ARG A 547 -36.91 13.98 -33.19
C ARG A 547 -35.46 14.13 -33.60
N LYS A 548 -34.53 13.47 -32.90
CA LYS A 548 -33.10 13.49 -33.20
C LYS A 548 -32.68 12.33 -34.10
N LEU A 549 -33.46 11.26 -34.24
CA LEU A 549 -33.20 10.21 -35.22
C LEU A 549 -33.61 10.65 -36.64
N GLY A 550 -34.67 11.47 -36.77
CA GLY A 550 -35.24 11.89 -38.07
C GLY A 550 -36.17 10.83 -38.66
N ASP A 551 -36.78 11.10 -39.83
CA ASP A 551 -37.83 10.27 -40.48
C ASP A 551 -37.39 8.85 -40.90
N ARG A 552 -36.18 8.41 -40.56
CA ARG A 552 -35.66 7.07 -40.83
C ARG A 552 -35.91 6.05 -39.70
N ALA A 553 -36.58 6.45 -38.61
CA ALA A 553 -36.70 5.65 -37.38
C ALA A 553 -38.10 5.09 -37.08
N LEU A 554 -39.07 5.25 -37.99
CA LEU A 554 -40.40 4.62 -37.90
C LEU A 554 -40.54 3.49 -38.92
#